data_AF-A0A852ULT8-F1
#
_entry.id   AF-A0A852ULT8-F1
#
_cell.length_a   1.000
_cell.length_b   1.000
_cell.length_c   1.000
_cell.angle_alpha   90.00
_cell.angle_beta   90.00
_cell.angle_gamma   90.00
#
_symmetry.space_group_name_H-M   'P 1'
#
loop_
_entity.id
_entity.type
_entity.pdbx_description
1 polymer ?
#
loop_
_entity_poly.entity_id
_entity_poly.type
_entity_poly.pdbx_seq_one_letter_code
_entity_poly.pdbx_strand_id
1 'polypeptide(L)' 'MEENIKVTISNKHTEEYEAVLYVCNKCLEMHADETYMCEVCTCESLRIVPESELINKFEGREGN' A
#
# COMPACT_ATOMS: atom_id res chain seq x y z
N MET A 1 14.77 -15.42 13.13
CA MET A 1 14.32 -14.03 12.94
C MET A 1 13.49 -14.06 11.67
N GLU A 2 12.18 -13.85 11.76
CA GLU A 2 11.37 -13.64 10.56
C GLU A 2 11.70 -12.24 10.03
N GLU A 3 12.46 -12.19 8.94
CA GLU A 3 12.61 -10.97 8.16
C GLU A 3 11.25 -10.65 7.54
N ASN A 4 10.61 -9.57 8.02
CA ASN A 4 9.48 -8.96 7.35
C ASN A 4 10.02 -8.35 6.04
N ILE A 5 10.08 -9.16 4.99
CA ILE A 5 10.43 -8.68 3.65
C ILE A 5 9.24 -7.83 3.19
N LYS A 6 9.35 -6.51 3.39
CA LYS A 6 8.40 -5.56 2.80
C LYS A 6 8.43 -5.74 1.29
N VAL A 7 7.25 -5.92 0.68
CA VAL A 7 7.14 -5.97 -0.77
C VAL A 7 7.57 -4.63 -1.36
N THR A 8 8.37 -4.67 -2.42
CA THR A 8 8.83 -3.48 -3.13
C THR A 8 8.49 -3.60 -4.61
N ILE A 9 8.26 -2.46 -5.26
CA ILE A 9 8.13 -2.38 -6.73
C ILE A 9 9.24 -1.50 -7.29
N SER A 10 9.67 -1.79 -8.52
CA SER A 10 10.58 -0.89 -9.24
C SER A 10 9.80 0.33 -9.72
N ASN A 11 10.17 1.50 -9.19
CA ASN A 11 9.67 2.78 -9.62
C ASN A 11 10.31 3.13 -10.98
N LYS A 12 9.48 3.21 -12.03
CA LYS A 12 9.96 3.51 -13.39
C LYS A 12 10.41 4.96 -13.59
N HIS A 13 10.11 5.86 -12.65
CA HIS A 13 10.47 7.28 -12.73
C HIS A 13 11.84 7.56 -12.11
N THR A 14 12.18 6.88 -11.01
CA THR A 14 13.45 7.07 -10.30
C THR A 14 14.45 5.94 -10.56
N GLU A 15 14.02 4.85 -11.18
CA GLU A 15 14.79 3.60 -11.34
C GLU A 15 15.16 2.93 -10.00
N GLU A 16 14.50 3.35 -8.91
CA GLU A 16 14.71 2.83 -7.55
C GLU A 16 13.59 1.88 -7.12
N TYR A 17 13.86 1.03 -6.12
CA TYR A 17 12.83 0.20 -5.50
C TYR A 17 12.13 0.97 -4.39
N GLU A 18 10.81 1.03 -4.44
CA GLU A 18 10.00 1.67 -3.39
C GLU A 18 9.12 0.65 -2.66
N ALA A 19 8.97 0.85 -1.35
CA ALA A 19 8.07 0.07 -0.53
C ALA A 19 6.61 0.35 -0.91
N VAL A 20 5.79 -0.71 -0.94
CA VAL A 20 4.38 -0.61 -1.30
C VAL A 20 3.48 -1.17 -0.22
N LEU A 21 2.22 -0.72 -0.23
CA LEU A 21 1.15 -1.25 0.58
C LEU A 21 0.00 -1.70 -0.33
N TYR A 22 -0.69 -2.76 0.08
CA TYR A 22 -1.87 -3.27 -0.60
C TYR A 22 -3.11 -2.59 -0.01
N VAL A 23 -3.78 -1.77 -0.81
CA VAL A 23 -4.95 -0.99 -0.36
C VAL A 23 -6.20 -1.51 -1.03
N CYS A 24 -7.21 -1.84 -0.23
CA CYS A 24 -8.50 -2.28 -0.77
C CYS A 24 -9.25 -1.11 -1.42
N ASN A 25 -9.71 -1.27 -2.66
CA ASN A 25 -10.51 -0.24 -3.34
C ASN A 25 -11.94 -0.11 -2.77
N LYS A 26 -12.46 -1.15 -2.08
CA LYS A 26 -13.81 -1.11 -1.50
C LYS A 26 -13.85 -0.45 -0.13
N CYS A 27 -13.06 -0.96 0.83
CA CYS A 27 -13.08 -0.48 2.21
C CYS A 27 -11.90 0.43 2.57
N LEU A 28 -10.94 0.62 1.65
CA LEU A 28 -9.73 1.42 1.87
C LEU A 28 -8.80 0.89 2.97
N GLU A 29 -9.02 -0.34 3.42
CA GLU A 29 -8.12 -1.00 4.38
C GLU A 29 -6.74 -1.23 3.77
N MET A 30 -5.70 -1.03 4.58
CA MET A 30 -4.30 -1.20 4.18
C MET A 30 -3.74 -2.51 4.74
N HIS A 31 -3.05 -3.24 3.89
CA HIS A 31 -2.37 -4.48 4.22
C HIS A 31 -0.88 -4.32 3.91
N ALA A 32 -0.03 -4.68 4.87
CA ALA A 32 1.43 -4.59 4.74
C ALA A 32 2.03 -5.80 4.01
N ASP A 33 1.33 -6.94 4.08
CA ASP A 33 1.74 -8.20 3.46
C ASP A 33 1.13 -8.38 2.07
N GLU A 34 1.80 -9.17 1.23
CA GLU A 34 1.23 -9.59 -0.05
C GLU A 34 -0.05 -10.39 0.18
N THR A 35 -1.18 -9.79 -0.19
CA THR A 35 -2.47 -10.44 -0.13
C THR A 35 -3.24 -10.28 -1.43
N TYR A 36 -3.94 -11.33 -1.83
CA TYR A 36 -4.81 -11.36 -3.01
C TYR A 36 -6.25 -10.98 -2.67
N MET A 37 -6.62 -10.98 -1.38
CA MET A 37 -7.96 -10.66 -0.88
C MET A 37 -7.88 -9.77 0.34
N CYS A 38 -8.68 -8.71 0.36
CA CYS A 38 -8.77 -7.87 1.54
C CYS A 38 -9.40 -8.66 2.70
N GLU A 39 -8.71 -8.72 3.83
CA GLU A 39 -9.11 -9.52 4.99
C GLU A 39 -10.38 -8.99 5.69
N VAL A 40 -10.75 -7.73 5.42
CA VAL A 40 -11.92 -7.09 6.01
C VAL A 40 -13.19 -7.30 5.17
N CYS A 41 -13.13 -7.02 3.86
CA CYS A 41 -14.30 -7.14 2.96
C CYS A 41 -14.34 -8.48 2.19
N THR A 42 -13.32 -9.32 2.35
CA THR A 42 -13.08 -10.55 1.57
C THR A 42 -13.18 -10.34 0.06
N CYS A 43 -12.75 -9.17 -0.41
CA CYS A 43 -12.88 -8.77 -1.80
C CYS A 43 -11.51 -8.71 -2.48
N GLU A 44 -11.45 -9.15 -3.74
CA GLU A 44 -10.21 -9.25 -4.54
C GLU A 44 -9.80 -7.91 -5.19
N SER A 45 -10.43 -6.81 -4.78
CA SER A 45 -10.21 -5.48 -5.36
C SER A 45 -9.13 -4.72 -4.58
N LEU A 46 -7.92 -5.25 -4.55
CA LEU A 46 -6.75 -4.60 -3.96
C LEU A 46 -5.96 -3.87 -5.05
N ARG A 47 -5.36 -2.73 -4.69
CA ARG A 47 -4.38 -2.04 -5.52
C ARG A 47 -3.08 -1.88 -4.75
N ILE A 48 -1.97 -1.93 -5.48
CA ILE A 48 -0.65 -1.66 -4.93
C ILE A 48 -0.47 -0.14 -4.95
N VAL A 49 -0.17 0.43 -3.79
CA VAL A 49 0.06 1.87 -3.64
C VAL A 49 1.45 2.07 -3.04
N PRO A 50 2.29 2.91 -3.66
CA PRO A 50 3.55 3.30 -3.06
C PRO A 50 3.38 4.00 -1.71
N GLU A 51 4.30 3.76 -0.77
CA GLU A 51 4.30 4.44 0.53
C GLU A 51 4.35 5.97 0.37
N SER A 52 5.05 6.45 -0.67
CA SER A 52 5.17 7.86 -1.05
C SER A 52 3.83 8.53 -1.43
N GLU A 53 2.90 7.81 -2.05
CA GLU A 53 1.56 8.32 -2.39
C GLU A 53 0.64 8.39 -1.17
N LEU A 54 0.87 7.53 -0.16
CA LEU A 54 0.05 7.49 1.05
C LEU A 54 0.36 8.66 1.98
N ILE A 55 1.65 9.00 2.15
CA ILE A 55 2.07 10.16 2.96
C ILE A 55 1.32 11.42 2.51
N ASN A 56 1.24 11.65 1.20
CA ASN A 56 0.52 12.78 0.61
C ASN A 56 -1.01 12.79 0.86
N LYS A 57 -1.63 11.63 1.13
CA LYS A 57 -3.09 11.54 1.41
C LYS A 57 -3.44 11.74 2.88
N PHE A 58 -2.52 11.47 3.80
CA PHE A 58 -2.76 11.64 5.23
C PHE A 58 -2.27 12.99 5.75
N GLU A 59 -1.22 13.57 5.16
CA GLU A 59 -0.77 14.92 5.52
C GLU A 59 -1.76 16.03 5.08
N GLY A 60 -2.69 15.73 4.18
CA GLY A 60 -3.75 16.65 3.75
C GLY A 60 -5.00 16.72 4.67
N ARG A 61 -4.99 16.07 5.84
CA ARG A 61 -6.16 15.96 6.75
C ARG A 61 -5.96 16.55 8.15
N GLU A 62 -4.98 17.45 8.32
CA GLU A 62 -4.91 18.37 9.46
C GLU A 62 -4.96 19.82 8.93
N GLY A 63 -6.15 20.42 8.95
CA GLY A 63 -6.31 21.82 8.54
C GLY A 63 -7.65 22.17 7.88
N ASN A 64 -8.76 21.90 8.56
CA ASN A 64 -9.96 22.74 8.47
C ASN A 64 -10.81 22.62 9.73
#